data_AF-A0A8T0ZL48-F1
#
_entry.id   AF-A0A8T0ZL48-F1
#
_cell.length_a   1.000
_cell.length_b   1.000
_cell.length_c   1.000
_cell.angle_alpha   90.00
_cell.angle_beta   90.00
_cell.angle_gamma   90.00
#
_symmetry.space_group_name_H-M   'P 1'
#
loop_
_entity.id
_entity.type
_entity.pdbx_description
1 polymer ?
#
loop_
_entity_poly.entity_id
_entity_poly.type
_entity_poly.pdbx_seq_one_letter_code
_entity_poly.pdbx_strand_id
1 'polypeptide(L)'
;MKVLANDGIDALDIEAETDEKDKESTLKSPSVKGAMPLEYDEIQPDSQDDDRDKDEDASGYRTLVIDIMDRCGYFLVESDPIACCLVLSLIDEGVRFLSQHQKQLLPLVARMWPELLPRLRVENRAIVTGTVRVITTLAETAGDFVGDRFVESVWPVLQSQMQSINFGADAKSSQLTRSMLLISKPHDEAASDFDAQTRTGNKLSALSGTRKTQEIRHLLAILSCLTMVCQQSETVTRLVPEITRVCSKYLTHAAPREVVEQTLELFAALVQLNGDEVFCTIAALADWVPAAPPSARFSRFEPDAVQRFYRGHLSGLSGQTTYCRDNASILMNRLLS
;
A
#
# COMPACT_ATOMS: atom_id res chain seq x y z
N MET A 1 -32.52 -69.49 23.75
CA MET A 1 -33.93 -69.24 23.38
C MET A 1 -33.94 -67.98 22.53
N LYS A 2 -33.94 -68.00 21.19
CA LYS A 2 -34.06 -69.05 20.15
C LYS A 2 -32.70 -69.17 19.37
N VAL A 3 -32.25 -70.23 18.66
CA VAL A 3 -32.86 -71.21 17.70
C VAL A 3 -33.17 -70.52 16.35
N LEU A 4 -32.46 -70.71 15.22
CA LEU A 4 -31.29 -71.52 14.76
C LEU A 4 -30.39 -70.63 13.82
N ALA A 5 -29.18 -70.91 13.33
CA ALA A 5 -28.27 -72.08 13.20
C ALA A 5 -28.34 -72.92 11.89
N ASN A 6 -27.21 -72.90 11.13
CA ASN A 6 -26.65 -73.81 10.10
C ASN A 6 -27.51 -74.52 9.02
N ASP A 7 -27.10 -74.41 7.73
CA ASP A 7 -26.48 -75.47 6.90
C ASP A 7 -26.28 -74.99 5.44
N GLY A 8 -25.40 -75.62 4.64
CA GLY A 8 -25.21 -75.24 3.22
C GLY A 8 -23.87 -75.57 2.51
N ILE A 9 -23.22 -76.66 2.88
CA ILE A 9 -22.09 -77.31 2.19
C ILE A 9 -22.20 -77.38 0.64
N ASP A 10 -21.07 -77.21 -0.05
CA ASP A 10 -20.54 -78.27 -0.93
C ASP A 10 -19.00 -78.17 -1.06
N ALA A 11 -18.33 -79.23 -1.55
CA ALA A 11 -16.87 -79.34 -1.63
C ALA A 11 -16.41 -80.02 -2.93
N LEU A 12 -15.12 -79.89 -3.30
CA LEU A 12 -14.43 -80.81 -4.23
C LEU A 12 -12.89 -80.57 -4.22
N ASP A 13 -12.12 -81.63 -3.96
CA ASP A 13 -10.65 -81.64 -4.03
C ASP A 13 -10.13 -82.06 -5.42
N ILE A 14 -8.97 -81.53 -5.85
CA ILE A 14 -8.07 -82.14 -6.86
C ILE A 14 -6.60 -81.83 -6.47
N GLU A 15 -5.70 -82.81 -6.65
CA GLU A 15 -4.24 -82.77 -6.35
C GLU A 15 -3.41 -82.41 -7.62
N ALA A 16 -2.07 -82.39 -7.72
CA ALA A 16 -0.96 -82.88 -6.87
C ALA A 16 0.38 -82.12 -7.22
N GLU A 17 1.52 -82.82 -7.11
CA GLU A 17 2.83 -82.55 -7.75
C GLU A 17 3.64 -81.30 -7.32
N THR A 18 4.24 -81.44 -6.13
CA THR A 18 5.68 -81.28 -5.83
C THR A 18 6.67 -80.86 -6.93
N ASP A 19 7.64 -80.00 -6.56
CA ASP A 19 9.07 -80.32 -6.75
C ASP A 19 9.95 -79.66 -5.66
N GLU A 20 11.13 -80.22 -5.34
CA GLU A 20 12.02 -79.77 -4.26
C GLU A 20 13.36 -79.17 -4.75
N LYS A 21 13.90 -78.14 -4.06
CA LYS A 21 15.31 -78.09 -3.60
C LYS A 21 15.72 -76.90 -2.71
N ASP A 22 16.08 -77.24 -1.48
CA ASP A 22 17.32 -76.89 -0.75
C ASP A 22 17.92 -75.45 -0.72
N LYS A 23 17.99 -74.93 0.53
CA LYS A 23 19.18 -74.32 1.22
C LYS A 23 19.73 -72.94 0.77
N GLU A 24 20.25 -72.05 1.64
CA GLU A 24 20.32 -71.98 3.13
C GLU A 24 20.79 -70.59 3.64
N SER A 25 20.34 -70.17 4.84
CA SER A 25 20.80 -68.99 5.65
C SER A 25 20.43 -67.57 5.08
N THR A 26 20.39 -66.46 5.84
CA THR A 26 20.83 -66.10 7.21
C THR A 26 19.75 -65.27 7.98
N LEU A 27 20.05 -64.81 9.21
CA LEU A 27 19.11 -64.33 10.26
C LEU A 27 18.46 -62.92 10.09
N LYS A 28 17.40 -62.71 10.90
CA LYS A 28 16.54 -61.53 11.02
C LYS A 28 17.19 -60.32 11.74
N SER A 29 16.72 -59.11 11.39
CA SER A 29 16.52 -57.99 12.34
C SER A 29 15.34 -57.09 11.84
N PRO A 30 14.82 -56.09 12.59
CA PRO A 30 13.36 -55.93 12.72
C PRO A 30 12.67 -54.77 11.97
N SER A 31 11.34 -54.87 11.93
CA SER A 31 10.38 -53.92 11.35
C SER A 31 10.49 -52.48 11.86
N VAL A 32 10.55 -51.53 10.92
CA VAL A 32 10.02 -50.16 11.08
C VAL A 32 8.95 -49.93 10.00
N LYS A 33 7.76 -49.49 10.39
CA LYS A 33 6.70 -49.06 9.46
C LYS A 33 6.85 -47.56 9.18
N GLY A 34 6.63 -47.14 7.93
CA GLY A 34 6.20 -45.77 7.63
C GLY A 34 7.17 -44.90 6.82
N ALA A 35 7.37 -45.25 5.55
CA ALA A 35 7.56 -44.27 4.48
C ALA A 35 7.03 -44.90 3.18
N MET A 36 6.21 -44.16 2.43
CA MET A 36 5.84 -44.53 1.06
C MET A 36 6.92 -43.96 0.13
N PRO A 37 7.56 -44.76 -0.74
CA PRO A 37 8.46 -44.21 -1.75
C PRO A 37 7.69 -43.24 -2.65
N LEU A 38 8.22 -42.04 -2.86
CA LEU A 38 7.83 -41.20 -3.97
C LEU A 38 8.61 -41.68 -5.18
N GLU A 39 7.90 -42.29 -6.13
CA GLU A 39 8.45 -42.57 -7.46
C GLU A 39 8.71 -41.22 -8.15
N TYR A 40 9.99 -40.94 -8.44
CA TYR A 40 10.39 -39.85 -9.32
C TYR A 40 10.39 -40.40 -10.74
N ASP A 41 9.53 -39.88 -11.61
CA ASP A 41 9.63 -40.12 -13.05
C ASP A 41 10.92 -39.46 -13.57
N GLU A 42 11.88 -40.28 -14.02
CA GLU A 42 13.12 -39.80 -14.63
C GLU A 42 12.84 -39.20 -16.02
N ILE A 43 12.60 -37.88 -16.06
CA ILE A 43 12.56 -37.13 -17.32
C ILE A 43 13.99 -37.13 -17.91
N GLN A 44 14.21 -37.97 -18.91
CA GLN A 44 15.50 -38.09 -19.60
C GLN A 44 15.87 -36.77 -20.29
N PRO A 45 17.02 -36.14 -19.97
CA PRO A 45 17.48 -34.94 -20.63
C PRO A 45 18.22 -35.31 -21.93
N ASP A 46 17.50 -35.40 -23.04
CA ASP A 46 18.18 -35.50 -24.34
C ASP A 46 18.90 -34.18 -24.70
N SER A 47 20.04 -34.30 -25.35
CA SER A 47 21.15 -33.36 -25.17
C SER A 47 21.42 -32.46 -26.38
N GLN A 48 21.69 -31.17 -26.13
CA GLN A 48 22.76 -30.37 -26.76
C GLN A 48 22.86 -28.92 -26.24
N ASP A 49 24.13 -28.45 -26.24
CA ASP A 49 24.69 -27.10 -26.39
C ASP A 49 24.37 -25.96 -25.38
N ASP A 50 25.24 -25.85 -24.36
CA ASP A 50 26.16 -24.70 -24.13
C ASP A 50 25.68 -23.26 -23.83
N ASP A 51 24.44 -23.02 -23.36
CA ASP A 51 24.13 -21.74 -22.64
C ASP A 51 23.22 -21.89 -21.40
N ARG A 52 23.03 -23.14 -20.90
CA ARG A 52 22.02 -23.45 -19.86
C ARG A 52 22.40 -23.01 -18.45
N ASP A 53 23.68 -23.11 -18.06
CA ASP A 53 24.15 -22.90 -16.69
C ASP A 53 23.72 -21.54 -16.08
N LYS A 54 23.69 -20.47 -16.89
CA LYS A 54 23.31 -19.13 -16.42
C LYS A 54 21.82 -19.00 -16.11
N ASP A 55 20.97 -19.66 -16.90
CA ASP A 55 19.51 -19.60 -16.73
C ASP A 55 19.05 -20.53 -15.60
N GLU A 56 19.73 -21.65 -15.37
CA GLU A 56 19.45 -22.54 -14.23
C GLU A 56 19.85 -21.90 -12.89
N ASP A 57 21.06 -21.33 -12.76
CA ASP A 57 21.48 -20.58 -11.56
C ASP A 57 20.55 -19.39 -11.27
N ALA A 58 20.20 -18.61 -12.31
CA ALA A 58 19.24 -17.52 -12.19
C ALA A 58 17.85 -18.01 -11.76
N SER A 59 17.43 -19.21 -12.21
CA SER A 59 16.16 -19.82 -11.79
C SER A 59 16.19 -20.29 -10.34
N GLY A 60 17.30 -20.89 -9.88
CA GLY A 60 17.50 -21.29 -8.49
C GLY A 60 17.44 -20.09 -7.54
N TYR A 61 18.20 -19.03 -7.82
CA TYR A 61 18.20 -17.81 -7.01
C TYR A 61 16.83 -17.12 -7.00
N ARG A 62 16.16 -17.03 -8.14
CA ARG A 62 14.80 -16.48 -8.27
C ARG A 62 13.76 -17.27 -7.47
N THR A 63 13.86 -18.60 -7.46
CA THR A 63 12.99 -19.48 -6.66
C THR A 63 13.20 -19.21 -5.17
N LEU A 64 14.47 -19.08 -4.73
CA LEU A 64 14.81 -18.70 -3.36
C LEU A 64 14.28 -17.31 -2.94
N VAL A 65 14.27 -16.32 -3.84
CA VAL A 65 13.66 -15.00 -3.57
C VAL A 65 12.15 -15.11 -3.37
N ILE A 66 11.45 -15.89 -4.21
CA ILE A 66 10.00 -16.15 -4.07
C ILE A 66 9.72 -16.84 -2.72
N ASP A 67 10.50 -17.87 -2.37
CA ASP A 67 10.42 -18.58 -1.09
C ASP A 67 10.62 -17.67 0.15
N ILE A 68 11.46 -16.63 0.02
CA ILE A 68 11.66 -15.62 1.06
C ILE A 68 10.46 -14.66 1.13
N MET A 69 9.95 -14.18 0.00
CA MET A 69 8.79 -13.27 -0.05
C MET A 69 7.51 -13.95 0.47
N ASP A 70 7.34 -15.26 0.20
CA ASP A 70 6.28 -16.08 0.77
C ASP A 70 6.33 -16.11 2.30
N ARG A 71 7.54 -16.25 2.86
CA ARG A 71 7.75 -16.25 4.31
C ARG A 71 7.55 -14.85 4.92
N CYS A 72 7.87 -13.80 4.18
CA CYS A 72 7.62 -12.41 4.60
C CYS A 72 6.14 -12.15 4.91
N GLY A 73 5.20 -12.79 4.20
CA GLY A 73 3.76 -12.68 4.48
C GLY A 73 3.39 -12.97 5.94
N TYR A 74 3.94 -14.03 6.53
CA TYR A 74 3.70 -14.37 7.93
C TYR A 74 4.32 -13.35 8.90
N PHE A 75 5.52 -12.84 8.60
CA PHE A 75 6.19 -11.84 9.44
C PHE A 75 5.58 -10.43 9.33
N LEU A 76 4.74 -10.13 8.33
CA LEU A 76 3.92 -8.91 8.34
C LEU A 76 2.94 -8.91 9.51
N VAL A 77 2.47 -10.09 9.96
CA VAL A 77 1.49 -10.24 11.05
C VAL A 77 2.11 -9.94 12.42
N GLU A 78 3.43 -10.05 12.55
CA GLU A 78 4.19 -9.91 13.78
C GLU A 78 3.98 -8.56 14.50
N SER A 79 4.13 -8.61 15.82
CA SER A 79 3.91 -7.52 16.78
C SER A 79 5.04 -6.49 16.86
N ASP A 80 6.28 -6.85 16.50
CA ASP A 80 7.41 -5.92 16.50
C ASP A 80 7.37 -4.96 15.29
N PRO A 81 7.26 -3.64 15.51
CA PRO A 81 7.29 -2.67 14.43
C PRO A 81 8.63 -2.60 13.69
N ILE A 82 9.76 -3.00 14.29
CA ILE A 82 11.07 -2.97 13.63
C ILE A 82 11.15 -4.11 12.62
N ALA A 83 10.88 -5.35 13.04
CA ALA A 83 10.73 -6.51 12.15
C ALA A 83 9.72 -6.24 11.03
N CYS A 84 8.53 -5.71 11.34
CA CYS A 84 7.52 -5.39 10.33
C CYS A 84 8.04 -4.38 9.27
N CYS A 85 8.79 -3.35 9.68
CA CYS A 85 9.38 -2.39 8.73
C CYS A 85 10.53 -3.00 7.89
N LEU A 86 11.32 -3.91 8.45
CA LEU A 86 12.36 -4.65 7.72
C LEU A 86 11.73 -5.61 6.69
N VAL A 87 10.68 -6.32 7.07
CA VAL A 87 9.91 -7.24 6.20
C VAL A 87 9.26 -6.47 5.05
N LEU A 88 8.64 -5.33 5.32
CA LEU A 88 8.12 -4.43 4.27
C LEU A 88 9.23 -3.99 3.30
N SER A 89 10.42 -3.67 3.80
CA SER A 89 11.58 -3.27 2.97
C SER A 89 12.14 -4.44 2.14
N LEU A 90 12.03 -5.68 2.64
CA LEU A 90 12.45 -6.89 1.93
C LEU A 90 11.45 -7.30 0.83
N ILE A 91 10.15 -7.13 1.07
CA ILE A 91 9.10 -7.28 0.05
C ILE A 91 9.30 -6.23 -1.06
N ASP A 92 9.53 -4.98 -0.68
CA ASP A 92 9.77 -3.84 -1.59
C ASP A 92 10.91 -4.14 -2.59
N GLU A 93 12.04 -4.67 -2.10
CA GLU A 93 13.17 -5.02 -2.95
C GLU A 93 12.96 -6.31 -3.75
N GLY A 94 12.30 -7.33 -3.16
CA GLY A 94 11.94 -8.56 -3.86
C GLY A 94 10.98 -8.32 -5.04
N VAL A 95 10.04 -7.38 -4.90
CA VAL A 95 9.16 -6.95 -6.00
C VAL A 95 9.97 -6.31 -7.14
N ARG A 96 10.97 -5.46 -6.83
CA ARG A 96 11.87 -4.90 -7.87
C ARG A 96 12.68 -5.98 -8.57
N PHE A 97 13.23 -6.93 -7.83
CA PHE A 97 13.98 -8.06 -8.38
C PHE A 97 13.12 -8.90 -9.35
N LEU A 98 11.85 -9.13 -9.02
CA LEU A 98 10.91 -9.90 -9.84
C LEU A 98 10.18 -9.10 -10.92
N SER A 99 10.45 -7.79 -11.09
CA SER A 99 9.78 -6.90 -12.05
C SER A 99 9.80 -7.38 -13.50
N GLN A 100 10.88 -8.04 -13.93
CA GLN A 100 11.03 -8.61 -15.28
C GLN A 100 10.38 -10.00 -15.42
N HIS A 101 9.80 -10.54 -14.35
CA HIS A 101 9.31 -11.92 -14.24
C HIS A 101 7.82 -11.98 -13.86
N GLN A 102 7.01 -11.19 -14.56
CA GLN A 102 5.56 -11.00 -14.37
C GLN A 102 4.76 -12.29 -14.11
N LYS A 103 5.08 -13.39 -14.81
CA LYS A 103 4.40 -14.70 -14.62
C LYS A 103 4.50 -15.25 -13.19
N GLN A 104 5.55 -14.88 -12.45
CA GLN A 104 5.79 -15.28 -11.06
C GLN A 104 5.45 -14.14 -10.09
N LEU A 105 5.69 -12.89 -10.48
CA LEU A 105 5.35 -11.71 -9.67
C LEU A 105 3.84 -11.60 -9.44
N LEU A 106 2.98 -11.65 -10.47
CA LEU A 106 1.54 -11.37 -10.30
C LEU A 106 0.82 -12.36 -9.33
N PRO A 107 1.07 -13.68 -9.37
CA PRO A 107 0.55 -14.61 -8.35
C PRO A 107 1.08 -14.34 -6.93
N LEU A 108 2.34 -13.91 -6.81
CA LEU A 108 2.95 -13.55 -5.53
C LEU A 108 2.32 -12.29 -4.94
N VAL A 109 2.13 -11.24 -5.76
CA VAL A 109 1.40 -10.02 -5.40
C VAL A 109 -0.03 -10.34 -4.95
N ALA A 110 -0.74 -11.21 -5.68
CA ALA A 110 -2.10 -11.64 -5.35
C ALA A 110 -2.21 -12.21 -3.93
N ARG A 111 -1.19 -12.98 -3.50
CA ARG A 111 -1.11 -13.64 -2.19
C ARG A 111 -0.61 -12.71 -1.07
N MET A 112 0.32 -11.80 -1.35
CA MET A 112 0.79 -10.82 -0.36
C MET A 112 -0.22 -9.70 -0.07
N TRP A 113 -1.05 -9.35 -1.06
CA TRP A 113 -2.04 -8.27 -0.96
C TRP A 113 -2.93 -8.31 0.31
N PRO A 114 -3.61 -9.42 0.67
CA PRO A 114 -4.43 -9.49 1.88
C PRO A 114 -3.65 -9.24 3.18
N GLU A 115 -2.35 -9.59 3.26
CA GLU A 115 -1.53 -9.37 4.46
C GLU A 115 -1.03 -7.92 4.59
N LEU A 116 -0.89 -7.22 3.46
CA LEU A 116 -0.52 -5.79 3.42
C LEU A 116 -1.68 -4.88 3.85
N LEU A 117 -2.93 -5.18 3.46
CA LEU A 117 -4.08 -4.29 3.72
C LEU A 117 -4.31 -3.96 5.22
N PRO A 118 -4.19 -4.90 6.19
CA PRO A 118 -4.24 -4.58 7.61
C PRO A 118 -3.17 -3.59 8.06
N ARG A 119 -1.96 -3.65 7.49
CA ARG A 119 -0.81 -2.83 7.88
C ARG A 119 -1.02 -1.35 7.58
N LEU A 120 -1.87 -1.01 6.59
CA LEU A 120 -2.32 0.37 6.33
C LEU A 120 -3.15 0.98 7.47
N ARG A 121 -3.74 0.17 8.35
CA ARG A 121 -4.67 0.62 9.40
C ARG A 121 -4.07 0.60 10.81
N VAL A 122 -2.79 0.24 10.94
CA VAL A 122 -2.06 0.19 12.22
C VAL A 122 -1.68 1.61 12.69
N GLU A 123 -1.70 1.86 14.01
CA GLU A 123 -1.38 3.18 14.57
C GLU A 123 0.04 3.67 14.24
N ASN A 124 0.99 2.74 14.11
CA ASN A 124 2.39 3.03 13.84
C ASN A 124 2.59 3.53 12.40
N ARG A 125 2.71 4.86 12.25
CA ARG A 125 2.91 5.54 10.97
C ARG A 125 4.18 5.11 10.21
N ALA A 126 5.17 4.48 10.85
CA ALA A 126 6.31 3.90 10.13
C ALA A 126 5.88 2.68 9.31
N ILE A 127 5.12 1.74 9.92
CA ILE A 127 4.54 0.57 9.24
C ILE A 127 3.62 1.01 8.11
N VAL A 128 2.71 1.96 8.37
CA VAL A 128 1.79 2.49 7.34
C VAL A 128 2.57 3.11 6.17
N THR A 129 3.60 3.92 6.45
CA THR A 129 4.42 4.55 5.40
C THR A 129 5.23 3.53 4.60
N GLY A 130 5.75 2.48 5.23
CA GLY A 130 6.40 1.36 4.54
C GLY A 130 5.43 0.57 3.67
N THR A 131 4.21 0.32 4.16
CA THR A 131 3.14 -0.37 3.42
C THR A 131 2.70 0.42 2.20
N VAL A 132 2.55 1.75 2.33
CA VAL A 132 2.26 2.64 1.19
C VAL A 132 3.37 2.60 0.14
N ARG A 133 4.65 2.56 0.54
CA ARG A 133 5.78 2.42 -0.40
C ARG A 133 5.77 1.08 -1.14
N VAL A 134 5.52 -0.03 -0.44
CA VAL A 134 5.35 -1.34 -1.09
C VAL A 134 4.22 -1.26 -2.12
N ILE A 135 3.09 -0.62 -1.81
CA ILE A 135 1.99 -0.43 -2.77
C ILE A 135 2.40 0.46 -3.95
N THR A 136 3.23 1.50 -3.76
CA THR A 136 3.82 2.28 -4.86
C THR A 136 4.63 1.38 -5.80
N THR A 137 5.57 0.58 -5.28
CA THR A 137 6.42 -0.30 -6.08
C THR A 137 5.65 -1.48 -6.68
N LEU A 138 4.56 -1.93 -6.04
CA LEU A 138 3.60 -2.86 -6.64
C LEU A 138 2.84 -2.23 -7.82
N ALA A 139 2.41 -0.97 -7.73
CA ALA A 139 1.78 -0.27 -8.86
C ALA A 139 2.77 -0.02 -10.01
N GLU A 140 4.00 0.38 -9.70
CA GLU A 140 5.11 0.56 -10.65
C GLU A 140 5.44 -0.72 -11.42
N THR A 141 5.36 -1.89 -10.77
CA THR A 141 5.78 -3.18 -11.37
C THR A 141 4.63 -4.04 -11.91
N ALA A 142 3.38 -3.85 -11.47
CA ALA A 142 2.24 -4.67 -11.85
C ALA A 142 1.04 -3.90 -12.45
N GLY A 143 1.09 -2.56 -12.48
CA GLY A 143 0.12 -1.71 -13.17
C GLY A 143 -1.35 -1.99 -12.83
N ASP A 144 -2.19 -2.17 -13.86
CA ASP A 144 -3.62 -2.45 -13.72
C ASP A 144 -3.98 -3.64 -12.83
N PHE A 145 -3.10 -4.63 -12.65
CA PHE A 145 -3.34 -5.75 -11.72
C PHE A 145 -3.49 -5.29 -10.25
N VAL A 146 -2.87 -4.15 -9.93
CA VAL A 146 -2.96 -3.47 -8.64
C VAL A 146 -4.03 -2.37 -8.66
N GLY A 147 -4.33 -1.80 -9.84
CA GLY A 147 -5.30 -0.72 -10.04
C GLY A 147 -6.68 -0.95 -9.42
N ASP A 148 -7.43 -1.95 -9.88
CA ASP A 148 -8.78 -2.26 -9.33
C ASP A 148 -8.73 -2.51 -7.81
N ARG A 149 -7.72 -3.26 -7.36
CA ARG A 149 -7.52 -3.57 -5.93
C ARG A 149 -7.23 -2.32 -5.10
N PHE A 150 -6.48 -1.37 -5.66
CA PHE A 150 -6.19 -0.09 -5.02
C PHE A 150 -7.46 0.75 -4.89
N VAL A 151 -8.27 0.82 -5.95
CA VAL A 151 -9.56 1.53 -5.99
C VAL A 151 -10.51 1.01 -4.92
N GLU A 152 -10.65 -0.31 -4.80
CA GLU A 152 -11.56 -0.93 -3.81
C GLU A 152 -11.02 -0.87 -2.37
N SER A 153 -9.75 -1.24 -2.15
CA SER A 153 -9.24 -1.59 -0.82
C SER A 153 -8.33 -0.55 -0.18
N VAL A 154 -7.61 0.25 -0.97
CA VAL A 154 -6.54 1.13 -0.50
C VAL A 154 -6.98 2.59 -0.47
N TRP A 155 -7.59 3.08 -1.56
CA TRP A 155 -8.00 4.47 -1.69
C TRP A 155 -8.85 4.99 -0.51
N PRO A 156 -9.90 4.28 -0.02
CA PRO A 156 -10.70 4.75 1.12
C PRO A 156 -9.88 4.93 2.41
N VAL A 157 -8.78 4.18 2.58
CA VAL A 157 -7.89 4.29 3.73
C VAL A 157 -6.99 5.51 3.60
N LEU A 158 -6.35 5.69 2.44
CA LEU A 158 -5.46 6.81 2.19
C LEU A 158 -6.23 8.13 2.20
N GLN A 159 -7.43 8.16 1.61
CA GLN A 159 -8.34 9.31 1.63
C GLN A 159 -8.64 9.77 3.07
N SER A 160 -9.02 8.85 3.95
CA SER A 160 -9.30 9.14 5.37
C SER A 160 -8.05 9.66 6.11
N GLN A 161 -6.88 9.06 5.84
CA GLN A 161 -5.61 9.52 6.40
C GLN A 161 -5.25 10.94 5.93
N MET A 162 -5.39 11.24 4.64
CA MET A 162 -5.18 12.57 4.06
C MET A 162 -6.13 13.62 4.64
N GLN A 163 -7.42 13.30 4.77
CA GLN A 163 -8.42 14.22 5.32
C GLN A 163 -8.04 14.71 6.75
N SER A 164 -7.44 13.84 7.57
CA SER A 164 -6.96 14.19 8.92
C SER A 164 -5.81 15.22 8.96
N ILE A 165 -4.96 15.26 7.92
CA ILE A 165 -3.74 16.10 7.89
C ILE A 165 -4.09 17.52 7.41
N ASN A 166 -3.80 18.54 8.24
CA ASN A 166 -4.17 19.94 7.98
C ASN A 166 -3.09 20.92 8.49
N PHE A 167 -2.51 21.72 7.60
CA PHE A 167 -1.35 22.56 7.92
C PHE A 167 -1.66 23.91 8.62
N GLY A 168 -2.91 24.40 8.56
CA GLY A 168 -3.28 25.74 9.05
C GLY A 168 -3.95 25.83 10.43
N ALA A 169 -4.44 24.72 10.99
CA ALA A 169 -5.25 24.75 12.24
C ALA A 169 -4.39 24.91 13.52
N ASP A 170 -3.12 24.51 13.44
CA ASP A 170 -2.36 24.10 14.63
C ASP A 170 -1.72 25.26 15.43
N ALA A 171 -1.84 26.49 14.91
CA ALA A 171 -1.52 27.71 15.64
C ALA A 171 -2.56 28.08 16.72
N LYS A 172 -3.71 27.41 16.76
CA LYS A 172 -4.78 27.61 17.75
C LYS A 172 -4.94 26.45 18.73
N SER A 173 -4.68 25.22 18.30
CA SER A 173 -4.69 23.99 19.13
C SER A 173 -3.60 23.98 20.21
N SER A 174 -2.46 24.62 19.93
CA SER A 174 -1.27 24.62 20.79
C SER A 174 -1.40 25.44 22.08
N GLN A 175 -2.55 26.08 22.32
CA GLN A 175 -2.87 26.70 23.62
C GLN A 175 -3.34 25.67 24.67
N LEU A 176 -2.45 24.72 24.99
CA LEU A 176 -2.46 24.08 26.31
C LEU A 176 -2.16 25.16 27.35
N THR A 177 -3.21 25.83 27.82
CA THR A 177 -3.12 26.98 28.72
C THR A 177 -2.37 26.57 29.98
N ARG A 178 -1.45 27.42 30.47
CA ARG A 178 -0.56 27.11 31.60
C ARG A 178 -1.34 26.67 32.87
N SER A 179 -2.59 27.10 33.01
CA SER A 179 -3.54 26.68 34.05
C SER A 179 -3.94 25.20 33.99
N MET A 180 -4.01 24.55 32.82
CA MET A 180 -4.32 23.10 32.72
C MET A 180 -3.15 22.20 33.17
N LEU A 181 -1.92 22.73 33.23
CA LEU A 181 -0.76 22.00 33.74
C LEU A 181 -0.53 22.21 35.25
N LEU A 182 -1.31 23.07 35.90
CA LEU A 182 -1.29 23.23 37.35
C LEU A 182 -2.18 22.17 38.01
N ILE A 183 -1.69 20.94 38.06
CA ILE A 183 -2.18 19.95 39.04
C ILE A 183 -1.96 20.57 40.43
N SER A 184 -3.06 20.95 41.09
CA SER A 184 -3.03 21.56 42.42
C SER A 184 -2.60 20.53 43.47
N LYS A 185 -1.29 20.38 43.63
CA LYS A 185 -0.73 19.64 44.77
C LYS A 185 -0.93 20.49 46.04
N PRO A 186 -1.57 19.96 47.09
CA PRO A 186 -1.75 20.71 48.34
C PRO A 186 -0.41 20.94 49.04
N HIS A 187 -0.46 21.86 50.01
CA HIS A 187 0.64 22.26 50.91
C HIS A 187 1.42 21.05 51.47
N ASP A 188 2.75 21.17 51.52
CA ASP A 188 3.48 21.18 52.80
C ASP A 188 4.91 21.71 52.61
N GLU A 189 5.53 22.14 53.72
CA GLU A 189 6.73 22.98 53.72
C GLU A 189 8.05 22.19 53.80
N ALA A 190 9.05 22.55 52.99
CA ALA A 190 10.46 22.69 53.39
C ALA A 190 11.34 23.14 52.20
N ALA A 191 12.40 23.90 52.46
CA ALA A 191 13.24 24.51 51.44
C ALA A 191 14.28 23.56 50.81
N SER A 192 14.57 23.76 49.52
CA SER A 192 15.95 23.88 49.03
C SER A 192 15.98 24.51 47.64
N ASP A 193 16.93 25.41 47.41
CA ASP A 193 17.25 25.95 46.09
C ASP A 193 17.85 24.86 45.19
N PHE A 194 17.29 24.67 44.00
CA PHE A 194 18.06 24.16 42.86
C PHE A 194 17.42 24.58 41.53
N ASP A 195 18.24 25.12 40.63
CA ASP A 195 17.78 25.73 39.38
C ASP A 195 17.32 24.67 38.35
N ALA A 196 16.02 24.71 38.01
CA ALA A 196 15.37 23.74 37.12
C ALA A 196 14.54 24.40 35.99
N GLN A 197 14.64 25.72 35.81
CA GLN A 197 13.56 26.52 35.22
C GLN A 197 13.63 26.74 33.70
N THR A 198 13.98 25.72 32.90
CA THR A 198 13.96 25.84 31.41
C THR A 198 13.67 24.58 30.58
N ARG A 199 13.89 23.35 31.07
CA ARG A 199 14.01 22.17 30.18
C ARG A 199 12.69 21.53 29.67
N THR A 200 11.53 21.91 30.19
CA THR A 200 10.25 21.27 29.83
C THR A 200 9.65 21.77 28.50
N GLY A 201 9.77 23.06 28.18
CA GLY A 201 9.19 23.66 26.97
C GLY A 201 9.77 23.09 25.67
N ASN A 202 11.09 22.99 25.58
CA ASN A 202 11.77 22.47 24.37
C ASN A 202 11.42 21.01 24.09
N LYS A 203 11.12 20.19 25.10
CA LYS A 203 10.83 18.76 24.91
C LYS A 203 9.47 18.54 24.22
N LEU A 204 8.42 19.28 24.59
CA LEU A 204 7.15 19.22 23.86
C LEU A 204 7.25 19.78 22.44
N SER A 205 7.98 20.89 22.26
CA SER A 205 8.19 21.47 20.93
C SER A 205 8.94 20.48 20.00
N ALA A 206 10.02 19.84 20.48
CA ALA A 206 10.76 18.84 19.73
C ALA A 206 9.91 17.62 19.36
N LEU A 207 9.11 17.08 20.29
CA LEU A 207 8.18 15.97 20.03
C LEU A 207 7.06 16.35 19.06
N SER A 208 6.61 17.60 19.08
CA SER A 208 5.63 18.13 18.11
C SER A 208 6.25 18.29 16.73
N GLY A 209 7.53 18.71 16.66
CA GLY A 209 8.31 18.78 15.44
C GLY A 209 8.54 17.41 14.80
N THR A 210 9.03 16.42 15.56
CA THR A 210 9.26 15.07 15.02
C THR A 210 7.97 14.40 14.55
N ARG A 211 6.85 14.61 15.27
CA ARG A 211 5.52 14.17 14.84
C ARG A 211 5.12 14.82 13.51
N LYS A 212 5.22 16.15 13.36
CA LYS A 212 4.90 16.84 12.11
C LYS A 212 5.78 16.37 10.95
N THR A 213 7.08 16.16 11.18
CA THR A 213 8.00 15.57 10.20
C THR A 213 7.65 14.11 9.85
N GLN A 214 6.95 13.37 10.73
CA GLN A 214 6.42 12.04 10.41
C GLN A 214 5.11 12.12 9.60
N GLU A 215 4.18 13.00 9.98
CA GLU A 215 2.94 13.26 9.25
C GLU A 215 3.19 13.79 7.82
N ILE A 216 4.20 14.66 7.65
CA ILE A 216 4.65 15.14 6.33
C ILE A 216 5.24 14.01 5.48
N ARG A 217 6.17 13.21 6.03
CA ARG A 217 6.76 12.06 5.30
C ARG A 217 5.71 11.02 4.90
N HIS A 218 4.71 10.80 5.75
CA HIS A 218 3.59 9.91 5.47
C HIS A 218 2.69 10.47 4.36
N LEU A 219 2.37 11.77 4.37
CA LEU A 219 1.63 12.42 3.29
C LEU A 219 2.39 12.38 1.95
N LEU A 220 3.70 12.66 1.96
CA LEU A 220 4.54 12.58 0.76
C LEU A 220 4.56 11.16 0.17
N ALA A 221 4.62 10.13 1.00
CA ALA A 221 4.51 8.74 0.53
C ALA A 221 3.13 8.44 -0.08
N ILE A 222 2.03 8.97 0.49
CA ILE A 222 0.68 8.82 -0.09
C ILE A 222 0.57 9.56 -1.43
N LEU A 223 1.05 10.80 -1.53
CA LEU A 223 1.02 11.57 -2.77
C LEU A 223 1.83 10.88 -3.87
N SER A 224 3.06 10.45 -3.57
CA SER A 224 3.90 9.67 -4.51
C SER A 224 3.25 8.34 -4.92
N CYS A 225 2.59 7.64 -3.99
CA CYS A 225 1.82 6.43 -4.29
C CYS A 225 0.67 6.70 -5.25
N LEU A 226 -0.11 7.77 -5.02
CA LEU A 226 -1.18 8.21 -5.91
C LEU A 226 -0.65 8.61 -7.29
N THR A 227 0.47 9.33 -7.37
CA THR A 227 1.10 9.73 -8.64
C THR A 227 1.46 8.49 -9.46
N MET A 228 2.16 7.52 -8.85
CA MET A 228 2.55 6.28 -9.53
C MET A 228 1.32 5.46 -9.95
N VAL A 229 0.34 5.30 -9.06
CA VAL A 229 -0.90 4.56 -9.36
C VAL A 229 -1.68 5.22 -10.52
N CYS A 230 -1.71 6.56 -10.60
CA CYS A 230 -2.33 7.27 -11.73
C CYS A 230 -1.52 7.18 -13.03
N GLN A 231 -0.21 6.98 -12.98
CA GLN A 231 0.65 6.80 -14.15
C GLN A 231 0.62 5.36 -14.71
N GLN A 232 0.29 4.37 -13.87
CA GLN A 232 0.45 2.95 -14.18
C GLN A 232 -0.87 2.16 -14.30
N SER A 233 -2.04 2.80 -14.12
CA SER A 233 -3.33 2.13 -14.30
C SER A 233 -4.46 3.07 -14.75
N GLU A 234 -5.17 2.67 -15.81
CA GLU A 234 -6.32 3.41 -16.33
C GLU A 234 -7.56 3.25 -15.43
N THR A 235 -7.66 2.17 -14.65
CA THR A 235 -8.80 1.89 -13.75
C THR A 235 -9.06 3.03 -12.75
N VAL A 236 -7.98 3.73 -12.38
CA VAL A 236 -7.92 4.86 -11.45
C VAL A 236 -8.63 6.10 -11.98
N THR A 237 -8.90 6.19 -13.29
CA THR A 237 -9.64 7.29 -13.93
C THR A 237 -10.98 7.60 -13.23
N ARG A 238 -11.64 6.57 -12.69
CA ARG A 238 -12.89 6.70 -11.92
C ARG A 238 -12.75 7.50 -10.63
N LEU A 239 -11.56 7.53 -10.04
CA LEU A 239 -11.26 8.24 -8.80
C LEU A 239 -10.78 9.68 -9.03
N VAL A 240 -10.42 10.08 -10.26
CA VAL A 240 -9.83 11.40 -10.55
C VAL A 240 -10.61 12.55 -9.90
N PRO A 241 -11.95 12.69 -10.05
CA PRO A 241 -12.69 13.80 -9.44
C PRO A 241 -12.65 13.82 -7.91
N GLU A 242 -12.39 12.67 -7.26
CA GLU A 242 -12.27 12.57 -5.82
C GLU A 242 -10.83 12.81 -5.34
N ILE A 243 -9.83 12.29 -6.05
CA ILE A 243 -8.41 12.54 -5.77
C ILE A 243 -8.12 14.05 -5.92
N THR A 244 -8.52 14.66 -7.03
CA THR A 244 -8.36 16.11 -7.29
C THR A 244 -8.99 16.94 -6.17
N ARG A 245 -10.23 16.60 -5.75
CA ARG A 245 -10.92 17.29 -4.66
C ARG A 245 -10.17 17.17 -3.33
N VAL A 246 -9.78 15.95 -2.94
CA VAL A 246 -9.09 15.66 -1.66
C VAL A 246 -7.67 16.25 -1.62
N CYS A 247 -6.96 16.27 -2.75
CA CYS A 247 -5.57 16.73 -2.81
C CYS A 247 -5.44 18.24 -3.00
N SER A 248 -6.45 18.92 -3.56
CA SER A 248 -6.39 20.37 -3.84
C SER A 248 -6.10 21.25 -2.61
N LYS A 249 -6.47 20.82 -1.39
CA LYS A 249 -6.12 21.52 -0.14
C LYS A 249 -4.61 21.59 0.13
N TYR A 250 -3.81 20.74 -0.51
CA TYR A 250 -2.34 20.73 -0.38
C TYR A 250 -1.63 21.69 -1.33
N LEU A 251 -2.35 22.28 -2.29
CA LEU A 251 -1.86 23.41 -3.09
C LEU A 251 -1.79 24.72 -2.28
N THR A 252 -2.07 24.70 -0.98
CA THR A 252 -2.04 25.86 -0.10
C THR A 252 -0.61 26.34 0.19
N HIS A 253 -0.36 27.66 0.17
CA HIS A 253 0.92 28.24 0.61
C HIS A 253 1.27 27.99 2.09
N ALA A 254 0.34 27.45 2.88
CA ALA A 254 0.60 26.98 4.24
C ALA A 254 1.22 25.55 4.31
N ALA A 255 1.27 24.82 3.20
CA ALA A 255 1.88 23.49 3.14
C ALA A 255 3.40 23.57 2.93
N PRO A 256 4.18 22.55 3.37
CA PRO A 256 5.59 22.44 3.04
C PRO A 256 5.82 22.40 1.52
N ARG A 257 6.92 22.99 1.05
CA ARG A 257 7.22 23.11 -0.39
C ARG A 257 7.21 21.75 -1.10
N GLU A 258 7.76 20.74 -0.44
CA GLU A 258 7.87 19.36 -0.94
C GLU A 258 6.48 18.74 -1.13
N VAL A 259 5.52 19.08 -0.26
CA VAL A 259 4.13 18.63 -0.33
C VAL A 259 3.41 19.33 -1.49
N VAL A 260 3.65 20.62 -1.69
CA VAL A 260 3.13 21.36 -2.85
C VAL A 260 3.70 20.75 -4.14
N GLU A 261 5.02 20.58 -4.25
CA GLU A 261 5.68 20.05 -5.45
C GLU A 261 5.19 18.63 -5.81
N GLN A 262 5.08 17.71 -4.84
CA GLN A 262 4.47 16.39 -5.07
C GLN A 262 2.97 16.46 -5.42
N THR A 263 2.23 17.44 -4.90
CA THR A 263 0.83 17.66 -5.31
C THR A 263 0.75 18.19 -6.75
N LEU A 264 1.68 19.05 -7.19
CA LEU A 264 1.75 19.51 -8.58
C LEU A 264 2.02 18.33 -9.55
N GLU A 265 2.91 17.41 -9.15
CA GLU A 265 3.23 16.20 -9.93
C GLU A 265 2.04 15.23 -10.02
N LEU A 266 1.35 14.99 -8.90
CA LEU A 266 0.09 14.23 -8.88
C LEU A 266 -0.96 14.84 -9.82
N PHE A 267 -1.15 16.17 -9.78
CA PHE A 267 -2.10 16.83 -10.66
C PHE A 267 -1.73 16.72 -12.14
N ALA A 268 -0.43 16.69 -12.48
CA ALA A 268 0.01 16.44 -13.85
C ALA A 268 -0.34 15.02 -14.33
N ALA A 269 -0.18 14.00 -13.46
CA ALA A 269 -0.61 12.63 -13.77
C ALA A 269 -2.14 12.52 -13.92
N LEU A 270 -2.92 13.17 -13.04
CA LEU A 270 -4.39 13.15 -13.10
C LEU A 270 -4.94 13.77 -14.40
N VAL A 271 -4.27 14.79 -14.97
CA VAL A 271 -4.66 15.38 -16.26
C VAL A 271 -4.46 14.41 -17.43
N GLN A 272 -3.48 13.52 -17.37
CA GLN A 272 -3.27 12.50 -18.41
C GLN A 272 -4.39 11.45 -18.42
N LEU A 273 -5.02 11.18 -17.27
CA LEU A 273 -6.20 10.32 -17.15
C LEU A 273 -7.51 11.03 -17.53
N ASN A 274 -7.77 12.21 -16.95
CA ASN A 274 -8.99 12.99 -17.22
C ASN A 274 -8.75 14.49 -16.99
N GLY A 275 -8.30 15.17 -18.04
CA GLY A 275 -8.01 16.60 -18.01
C GLY A 275 -9.22 17.49 -17.71
N ASP A 276 -10.43 17.13 -18.14
CA ASP A 276 -11.62 17.99 -18.03
C ASP A 276 -12.10 18.17 -16.57
N GLU A 277 -12.23 17.06 -15.83
CA GLU A 277 -12.61 17.09 -14.40
C GLU A 277 -11.55 17.79 -13.53
N VAL A 278 -10.27 17.57 -13.86
CA VAL A 278 -9.16 18.26 -13.20
C VAL A 278 -9.19 19.76 -13.50
N PHE A 279 -9.35 20.13 -14.77
CA PHE A 279 -9.45 21.51 -15.23
C PHE A 279 -10.58 22.27 -14.54
N CYS A 280 -11.80 21.71 -14.47
CA CYS A 280 -12.92 22.35 -13.79
C CYS A 280 -12.61 22.65 -12.30
N THR A 281 -11.83 21.80 -11.63
CA THR A 281 -11.44 22.01 -10.23
C THR A 281 -10.30 23.03 -10.09
N ILE A 282 -9.24 22.96 -10.91
CA ILE A 282 -8.14 23.94 -10.83
C ILE A 282 -8.60 25.32 -11.28
N ALA A 283 -9.38 25.43 -12.35
CA ALA A 283 -9.90 26.71 -12.86
C ALA A 283 -10.74 27.44 -11.82
N ALA A 284 -11.53 26.70 -11.03
CA ALA A 284 -12.28 27.23 -9.90
C ALA A 284 -11.37 27.71 -8.74
N LEU A 285 -10.26 27.02 -8.48
CA LEU A 285 -9.28 27.39 -7.44
C LEU A 285 -8.39 28.57 -7.85
N ALA A 286 -8.12 28.73 -9.14
CA ALA A 286 -7.36 29.83 -9.71
C ALA A 286 -8.21 31.10 -9.96
N ASP A 287 -9.53 31.04 -9.78
CA ASP A 287 -10.51 32.04 -10.24
C ASP A 287 -10.34 32.39 -11.74
N TRP A 288 -10.00 31.40 -12.57
CA TRP A 288 -9.71 31.59 -13.99
C TRP A 288 -10.98 31.97 -14.77
N VAL A 289 -10.92 33.03 -15.57
CA VAL A 289 -12.06 33.47 -16.39
C VAL A 289 -11.77 33.20 -17.88
N PRO A 290 -12.63 32.46 -18.60
CA PRO A 290 -12.46 32.26 -20.03
C PRO A 290 -12.58 33.58 -20.80
N ALA A 291 -11.87 33.69 -21.92
CA ALA A 291 -11.99 34.83 -22.82
C ALA A 291 -13.44 35.02 -23.30
N ALA A 292 -13.88 36.27 -23.42
CA ALA A 292 -15.24 36.58 -23.88
C ALA A 292 -15.49 36.01 -25.28
N PRO A 293 -16.67 35.40 -25.54
CA PRO A 293 -16.93 34.70 -26.79
C PRO A 293 -16.88 35.65 -28.00
N PRO A 294 -16.30 35.23 -29.14
CA PRO A 294 -15.98 36.13 -30.27
C PRO A 294 -17.19 36.64 -31.06
N SER A 295 -18.43 36.35 -30.64
CA SER A 295 -19.62 36.96 -31.24
C SER A 295 -20.80 37.05 -30.28
N ALA A 296 -21.62 38.10 -30.46
CA ALA A 296 -22.87 38.30 -29.73
C ALA A 296 -23.98 37.28 -30.06
N ARG A 297 -23.67 36.21 -30.81
CA ARG A 297 -24.58 35.07 -31.04
C ARG A 297 -24.49 33.99 -29.97
N PHE A 298 -23.47 34.02 -29.10
CA PHE A 298 -23.49 33.21 -27.88
C PHE A 298 -24.64 33.66 -26.98
N SER A 299 -25.49 32.71 -26.58
CA SER A 299 -26.71 32.98 -25.80
C SER A 299 -26.36 33.42 -24.37
N ARG A 300 -26.22 34.75 -24.20
CA ARG A 300 -26.10 35.44 -22.91
C ARG A 300 -25.01 34.86 -21.99
N PHE A 301 -23.74 35.08 -22.37
CA PHE A 301 -22.62 34.99 -21.43
C PHE A 301 -22.81 36.02 -20.30
N GLU A 302 -23.42 35.62 -19.19
CA GLU A 302 -23.44 36.42 -17.98
C GLU A 302 -22.06 36.31 -17.29
N PRO A 303 -21.44 37.42 -16.85
CA PRO A 303 -20.13 37.37 -16.20
C PRO A 303 -20.15 36.51 -14.91
N ASP A 304 -21.29 36.53 -14.21
CA ASP A 304 -21.55 35.69 -13.04
C ASP A 304 -21.62 34.19 -13.35
N ALA A 305 -21.87 33.75 -14.59
CA ALA A 305 -22.15 32.34 -14.89
C ALA A 305 -20.97 31.44 -14.51
N VAL A 306 -19.75 31.92 -14.76
CA VAL A 306 -18.48 31.29 -14.36
C VAL A 306 -18.40 31.20 -12.83
N GLN A 307 -18.70 32.30 -12.11
CA GLN A 307 -18.70 32.32 -10.65
C GLN A 307 -19.77 31.40 -10.02
N ARG A 308 -20.94 31.27 -10.66
CA ARG A 308 -22.01 30.35 -10.24
C ARG A 308 -21.59 28.90 -10.43
N PHE A 309 -20.93 28.57 -11.55
CA PHE A 309 -20.37 27.24 -11.81
C PHE A 309 -19.26 26.88 -10.81
N TYR A 310 -18.29 27.78 -10.60
CA TYR A 310 -17.22 27.59 -9.61
C TYR A 310 -17.75 27.51 -8.17
N ARG A 311 -18.78 28.29 -7.79
CA ARG A 311 -19.43 28.11 -6.49
C ARG A 311 -19.95 26.68 -6.29
N GLY A 312 -20.45 26.03 -7.35
CA GLY A 312 -20.81 24.60 -7.31
C GLY A 312 -19.62 23.71 -6.98
N HIS A 313 -18.55 23.78 -7.77
CA HIS A 313 -17.32 23.00 -7.55
C HIS A 313 -16.66 23.26 -6.19
N LEU A 314 -16.59 24.52 -5.76
CA LEU A 314 -15.97 24.94 -4.51
C LEU A 314 -16.85 24.69 -3.27
N SER A 315 -18.12 24.30 -3.42
CA SER A 315 -19.00 24.03 -2.27
C SER A 315 -18.52 22.89 -1.37
N GLY A 316 -17.72 21.95 -1.92
CA GLY A 316 -17.06 20.90 -1.14
C GLY A 316 -15.66 21.25 -0.61
N LEU A 317 -15.14 22.45 -0.91
CA LEU A 317 -13.76 22.86 -0.63
C LEU A 317 -13.74 23.94 0.45
N SER A 318 -13.54 23.52 1.70
CA SER A 318 -13.76 24.32 2.90
C SER A 318 -12.82 25.53 3.05
N GLY A 319 -13.21 26.68 2.50
CA GLY A 319 -12.73 28.02 2.91
C GLY A 319 -11.25 28.36 2.67
N GLN A 320 -10.46 27.46 2.07
CA GLN A 320 -9.02 27.62 1.87
C GLN A 320 -8.64 28.09 0.45
N THR A 321 -9.61 28.31 -0.43
CA THR A 321 -9.42 28.59 -1.86
C THR A 321 -8.46 29.76 -2.12
N THR A 322 -8.57 30.84 -1.36
CA THR A 322 -7.68 32.02 -1.42
C THR A 322 -6.21 31.70 -1.17
N TYR A 323 -5.89 30.64 -0.43
CA TYR A 323 -4.52 30.21 -0.14
C TYR A 323 -3.95 29.22 -1.15
N CYS A 324 -4.78 28.69 -2.07
CA CYS A 324 -4.34 27.79 -3.14
C CYS A 324 -4.21 28.50 -4.50
N ARG A 325 -4.70 29.75 -4.63
CA ARG A 325 -4.89 30.43 -5.93
C ARG A 325 -3.61 30.50 -6.76
N ASP A 326 -2.49 30.96 -6.20
CA ASP A 326 -1.30 31.21 -7.02
C ASP A 326 -0.71 29.88 -7.53
N ASN A 327 -0.63 28.84 -6.68
CA ASN A 327 -0.23 27.49 -7.09
C ASN A 327 -1.21 26.86 -8.11
N ALA A 328 -2.52 27.10 -7.97
CA ALA A 328 -3.51 26.70 -8.96
C ALA A 328 -3.32 27.45 -10.30
N SER A 329 -2.95 28.73 -10.27
CA SER A 329 -2.63 29.49 -11.48
C SER A 329 -1.36 28.99 -12.17
N ILE A 330 -0.36 28.54 -11.39
CA ILE A 330 0.86 27.91 -11.92
C ILE A 330 0.53 26.56 -12.58
N LEU A 331 -0.40 25.77 -12.03
CA LEU A 331 -0.92 24.58 -12.71
C LEU A 331 -1.63 24.95 -14.01
N MET A 332 -2.62 25.86 -13.98
CA MET A 332 -3.36 26.27 -15.18
C MET A 332 -2.42 26.71 -16.31
N ASN A 333 -1.40 27.51 -16.00
CA ASN A 333 -0.43 28.00 -16.97
C ASN A 333 0.54 26.92 -17.50
N ARG A 334 0.70 25.78 -16.80
CA ARG A 334 1.48 24.61 -17.26
C ARG A 334 0.65 23.58 -18.02
N LEU A 335 -0.68 23.63 -17.87
CA LEU A 335 -1.62 22.67 -18.47
C LEU A 335 -2.31 23.25 -19.72
N LEU A 336 -2.20 24.56 -19.95
CA LEU A 336 -2.73 25.29 -21.11
C LEU A 336 -1.64 25.78 -22.08
N SER A 337 -0.39 25.33 -21.91
CA SER A 337 0.80 25.76 -22.67
C SER A 337 1.35 24.67 -23.58
#